data_AF-A0A359MPY1-F1
#
_entry.id   AF-A0A359MPY1-F1
#
_cell.length_a   1.000
_cell.length_b   1.000
_cell.length_c   1.000
_cell.angle_alpha   90.00
_cell.angle_beta   90.00
_cell.angle_gamma   90.00
#
_symmetry.space_group_name_H-M   'P 1'
#
loop_
_entity.id
_entity.type
_entity.pdbx_description
1 polymer ?
#
loop_
_entity_poly.entity_id
_entity_poly.type
_entity_poly.pdbx_seq_one_letter_code
_entity_poly.pdbx_strand_id
1 'polypeptide(L)'
;MLGDFLENVRKNSPLIHNITNYVTVNDVANVLLACGGSPIMSDDAAEAEEITSICSGLNINIGTLNKDTILSMFLAGKKANELGHKVLLDPVGAG
;
A
#
# COMPACT_ATOMS: atom_id res chain seq x y z
N MET A 1 -19.18 14.87 -0.11
CA MET A 1 -17.91 14.64 0.62
C MET A 1 -17.37 13.23 0.40
N LEU A 2 -17.95 12.15 0.95
CA LEU A 2 -17.46 10.79 0.67
C LEU A 2 -17.67 10.37 -0.80
N GLY A 3 -18.83 10.70 -1.39
CA GLY A 3 -19.13 10.44 -2.80
C GLY A 3 -18.08 11.03 -3.74
N ASP A 4 -17.70 12.29 -3.53
CA ASP A 4 -16.70 12.99 -4.34
C ASP A 4 -15.32 12.30 -4.28
N PHE A 5 -14.92 11.79 -3.11
CA PHE A 5 -13.67 11.03 -2.98
C PHE A 5 -13.72 9.70 -3.72
N LEU A 6 -14.83 8.96 -3.62
CA LEU A 6 -15.01 7.70 -4.35
C LEU A 6 -15.04 7.92 -5.86
N GLU A 7 -15.69 8.98 -6.34
CA GLU A 7 -15.66 9.38 -7.75
C GLU A 7 -14.24 9.72 -8.20
N ASN A 8 -13.48 10.46 -7.39
CA ASN A 8 -12.09 10.77 -7.69
C ASN A 8 -11.22 9.50 -7.77
N VAL A 9 -11.41 8.52 -6.87
CA VAL A 9 -10.71 7.22 -6.95
C VAL A 9 -11.08 6.50 -8.25
N ARG A 10 -12.37 6.36 -8.55
CA ARG A 10 -12.84 5.69 -9.78
C ARG A 10 -12.34 6.36 -11.06
N LYS A 11 -12.22 7.69 -11.07
CA LYS A 11 -11.73 8.45 -12.23
C LYS A 11 -10.24 8.25 -12.47
N ASN A 12 -9.44 8.15 -11.42
CA ASN A 12 -7.99 8.06 -11.52
C ASN A 12 -7.45 6.62 -11.46
N SER A 13 -8.25 5.67 -10.95
CA SER A 13 -7.88 4.27 -10.74
C SER A 13 -6.48 4.07 -10.18
N PRO A 14 -6.16 4.69 -9.02
CA PRO A 14 -4.80 4.74 -8.52
C PRO A 14 -4.27 3.33 -8.22
N LEU A 15 -3.02 3.09 -8.63
CA LEU A 15 -2.29 1.88 -8.28
C LEU A 15 -1.66 2.04 -6.90
N ILE A 16 -2.04 1.22 -5.92
CA ILE A 16 -1.53 1.33 -4.55
C ILE A 16 -0.69 0.09 -4.22
N HIS A 17 0.55 0.34 -3.80
CA HIS A 17 1.40 -0.69 -3.24
C HIS A 17 0.98 -0.95 -1.78
N ASN A 18 0.65 -2.19 -1.44
CA ASN A 18 0.22 -2.58 -0.11
C ASN A 18 1.19 -3.62 0.46
N ILE A 19 1.99 -3.20 1.44
CA ILE A 19 2.77 -4.12 2.28
C ILE A 19 1.98 -4.26 3.57
N THR A 20 1.06 -5.23 3.57
CA THR A 20 0.05 -5.41 4.64
C THR A 20 0.18 -6.77 5.32
N ASN A 21 -0.57 -6.97 6.39
CA ASN A 21 -0.60 -8.24 7.09
C ASN A 21 -1.33 -9.33 6.28
N TYR A 22 -0.94 -10.60 6.49
CA TYR A 22 -1.50 -11.73 5.73
C TYR A 22 -2.97 -12.04 6.09
N VAL A 23 -3.47 -11.57 7.23
CA VAL A 23 -4.85 -11.81 7.67
C VAL A 23 -5.83 -11.01 6.82
N THR A 24 -5.49 -9.76 6.50
CA THR A 24 -6.39 -8.84 5.78
C THR A 24 -6.01 -8.62 4.32
N VAL A 25 -4.99 -9.29 3.79
CA VAL A 25 -4.48 -9.04 2.43
C VAL A 25 -5.60 -9.14 1.37
N ASN A 26 -6.47 -10.14 1.44
CA ASN A 26 -7.56 -10.29 0.49
C ASN A 26 -8.62 -9.18 0.63
N ASP A 27 -8.97 -8.81 1.86
CA ASP A 27 -9.95 -7.76 2.14
C ASP A 27 -9.46 -6.40 1.64
N VAL A 28 -8.20 -6.05 1.90
CA VAL A 28 -7.60 -4.79 1.43
C VAL A 28 -7.63 -4.73 -0.10
N ALA A 29 -7.27 -5.82 -0.78
CA ALA A 29 -7.32 -5.87 -2.24
C ALA A 29 -8.75 -5.68 -2.77
N ASN A 30 -9.71 -6.44 -2.24
CA ASN A 30 -11.10 -6.40 -2.68
C ASN A 30 -11.78 -5.05 -2.40
N VAL A 31 -11.52 -4.44 -1.25
CA VAL A 31 -12.06 -3.11 -0.92
C VAL A 31 -11.48 -2.07 -1.87
N LEU A 32 -10.17 -2.10 -2.16
CA LEU A 32 -9.55 -1.15 -3.07
C LEU A 32 -10.13 -1.28 -4.49
N LEU A 33 -10.32 -2.51 -4.97
CA LEU A 33 -11.00 -2.81 -6.24
C LEU A 33 -12.45 -2.30 -6.25
N ALA A 34 -13.21 -2.56 -5.19
CA ALA A 34 -14.60 -2.10 -5.07
C ALA A 34 -14.71 -0.56 -5.06
N CYS A 35 -13.69 0.13 -4.51
CA CYS A 35 -13.58 1.59 -4.57
C CYS A 35 -13.14 2.12 -5.95
N GLY A 36 -12.67 1.27 -6.86
CA GLY A 36 -12.23 1.64 -8.22
C GLY A 36 -10.72 1.89 -8.36
N GLY A 37 -9.94 1.58 -7.32
CA GLY A 37 -8.47 1.58 -7.37
C GLY A 37 -7.90 0.22 -7.78
N SER A 38 -6.57 0.15 -7.90
CA SER A 38 -5.84 -1.05 -8.30
C SER A 38 -4.85 -1.45 -7.20
N PRO A 39 -4.96 -2.64 -6.58
CA PRO A 39 -4.02 -3.10 -5.57
C PRO A 39 -2.81 -3.83 -6.19
N ILE A 40 -1.62 -3.59 -5.65
CA ILE A 40 -0.47 -4.52 -5.71
C ILE A 40 -0.11 -4.91 -4.28
N MET A 41 0.05 -6.20 -4.03
CA MET A 41 0.23 -6.78 -2.68
C MET A 41 1.61 -7.43 -2.49
N SER A 42 2.62 -7.02 -3.28
CA SER A 42 3.97 -7.55 -3.14
C SER A 42 4.61 -7.08 -1.84
N ASP A 43 5.33 -7.97 -1.19
CA ASP A 43 6.11 -7.71 0.01
C ASP A 43 7.57 -8.19 -0.11
N ASP A 44 8.02 -8.56 -1.31
CA ASP A 44 9.40 -8.97 -1.56
C ASP A 44 10.33 -7.74 -1.66
N ALA A 45 11.37 -7.73 -0.84
CA ALA A 45 12.37 -6.67 -0.80
C ALA A 45 13.11 -6.48 -2.15
N ALA A 46 13.26 -7.53 -2.97
CA ALA A 46 13.95 -7.46 -4.25
C ALA A 46 13.22 -6.58 -5.29
N GLU A 47 11.90 -6.47 -5.18
CA GLU A 47 11.05 -5.72 -6.11
C GLU A 47 10.35 -4.51 -5.46
N ALA A 48 10.48 -4.33 -4.14
CA ALA A 48 9.79 -3.30 -3.37
C ALA A 48 9.98 -1.87 -3.92
N GLU A 49 11.20 -1.50 -4.30
CA GLU A 49 11.49 -0.17 -4.87
C GLU A 49 10.90 0.00 -6.27
N GLU A 50 11.01 -1.02 -7.12
CA GLU A 50 10.49 -1.00 -8.50
C GLU A 50 8.97 -0.90 -8.50
N ILE A 51 8.30 -1.76 -7.71
CA ILE A 51 6.85 -1.75 -7.56
C ILE A 51 6.37 -0.42 -7.00
N THR A 52 7.04 0.10 -5.95
CA THR A 52 6.66 1.42 -5.40
C THR A 52 6.80 2.51 -6.45
N SER A 53 7.78 2.43 -7.34
CA SER A 53 8.05 3.45 -8.37
C SER A 53 6.96 3.56 -9.44
N ILE A 54 6.22 2.48 -9.69
CA ILE A 54 5.10 2.48 -10.64
C ILE A 54 3.76 2.77 -9.98
N CYS A 55 3.69 2.78 -8.64
CA CYS A 55 2.48 3.02 -7.87
C CYS A 55 2.22 4.52 -7.67
N SER A 56 1.00 4.87 -7.27
CA SER A 56 0.56 6.23 -6.93
C SER A 56 0.60 6.50 -5.41
N GLY A 57 0.84 5.47 -4.61
CA GLY A 57 0.85 5.53 -3.15
C GLY A 57 1.30 4.22 -2.52
N LEU A 58 1.61 4.28 -1.23
CA LEU A 58 2.09 3.16 -0.43
C LEU A 58 1.26 3.04 0.86
N ASN A 59 0.78 1.85 1.13
CA ASN A 59 0.12 1.46 2.37
C ASN A 59 0.97 0.42 3.10
N ILE A 60 1.35 0.73 4.34
CA ILE A 60 2.13 -0.13 5.23
C ILE A 60 1.28 -0.47 6.44
N ASN A 61 1.03 -1.77 6.67
CA ASN A 61 0.35 -2.27 7.86
C ASN A 61 1.23 -3.32 8.55
N ILE A 62 1.47 -3.15 9.84
CA ILE A 62 2.44 -3.95 10.61
C ILE A 62 1.79 -5.08 11.44
N GLY A 63 0.54 -5.46 11.16
CA GLY A 63 -0.23 -6.39 12.00
C GLY A 63 0.34 -7.81 12.12
N THR A 64 1.07 -8.27 11.10
CA THR A 64 1.78 -9.57 11.12
C THR A 64 3.24 -9.39 10.69
N LEU A 65 3.89 -8.38 11.28
CA LEU A 65 5.27 -7.99 10.96
C LEU A 65 6.25 -9.18 11.06
N ASN A 66 7.16 -9.29 10.10
CA ASN A 66 8.26 -10.25 10.14
C ASN A 66 9.55 -9.64 9.55
N LYS A 67 10.67 -10.33 9.68
CA LYS A 67 11.99 -9.79 9.29
C LYS A 67 12.09 -9.44 7.80
N ASP A 68 11.45 -10.23 6.95
CA ASP A 68 11.53 -10.06 5.50
C ASP A 68 10.67 -8.87 5.06
N THR A 69 9.45 -8.76 5.61
CA THR A 69 8.55 -7.64 5.31
C THR A 69 9.05 -6.31 5.86
N ILE A 70 9.77 -6.30 6.99
CA ILE A 70 10.39 -5.06 7.52
C ILE A 70 11.34 -4.43 6.49
N LEU A 71 12.20 -5.22 5.85
CA LEU A 71 13.14 -4.71 4.86
C LEU A 71 12.39 -4.10 3.67
N SER A 72 11.39 -4.83 3.14
CA SER A 72 10.53 -4.35 2.06
C SER A 72 9.81 -3.05 2.40
N MET A 73 9.25 -2.93 3.61
CA MET A 73 8.60 -1.71 4.10
C MET A 73 9.55 -0.50 4.12
N PHE A 74 10.79 -0.69 4.55
CA PHE A 74 11.78 0.39 4.55
C PHE A 74 12.21 0.80 3.14
N LEU A 75 12.44 -0.16 2.25
CA LEU A 75 12.81 0.10 0.85
C LEU A 75 11.68 0.83 0.12
N ALA A 76 10.45 0.32 0.20
CA ALA A 76 9.26 0.95 -0.36
C ALA A 76 9.02 2.33 0.27
N GLY A 77 9.10 2.47 1.59
CA GLY A 77 8.89 3.74 2.29
C GLY A 77 9.89 4.81 1.86
N LYS A 78 11.18 4.45 1.77
CA LYS A 78 12.22 5.35 1.27
C LYS A 78 11.94 5.76 -0.17
N LYS A 79 11.61 4.80 -1.04
CA LYS A 79 11.32 5.08 -2.44
C LYS A 79 10.09 5.96 -2.63
N ALA A 80 9.03 5.70 -1.88
CA ALA A 80 7.82 6.52 -1.89
C ALA A 80 8.12 7.98 -1.48
N ASN A 81 8.96 8.17 -0.45
CA ASN A 81 9.39 9.51 -0.03
C ASN A 81 10.20 10.23 -1.10
N GLU A 82 11.13 9.54 -1.79
CA GLU A 82 11.92 10.11 -2.90
C GLU A 82 11.03 10.58 -4.05
N LEU A 83 9.94 9.85 -4.34
CA LEU A 83 8.99 10.15 -5.42
C LEU A 83 7.86 11.10 -5.00
N GLY A 84 7.78 11.48 -3.73
CA GLY A 84 6.69 12.30 -3.18
C GLY A 84 5.34 11.58 -3.14
N HIS A 85 5.32 10.25 -3.19
CA HIS A 85 4.11 9.44 -3.05
C HIS A 85 3.55 9.56 -1.63
N LYS A 86 2.23 9.44 -1.51
CA LYS A 86 1.59 9.38 -0.20
C LYS A 86 1.88 8.04 0.45
N VAL A 87 2.36 8.07 1.70
CA VAL A 87 2.61 6.90 2.54
C VAL A 87 1.60 6.90 3.68
N LEU A 88 0.87 5.80 3.82
CA LEU A 88 -0.02 5.52 4.95
C LEU A 88 0.62 4.44 5.82
N LEU A 89 0.76 4.71 7.11
CA LEU A 89 1.18 3.73 8.11
C LEU A 89 -0.01 3.38 9.01
N ASP A 90 -0.30 2.09 9.10
CA ASP A 90 -1.23 1.50 10.06
C ASP A 90 -0.45 0.71 11.12
N PRO A 91 -0.21 1.31 12.32
CA PRO A 91 0.67 0.78 13.35
C PRO A 91 -0.04 -0.27 14.24
N VAL A 92 -0.65 -1.28 13.63
CA VAL A 92 -1.41 -2.35 14.34
C VAL A 92 -0.56 -2.98 15.45
N GLY A 93 -1.11 -3.01 16.67
CA GLY A 93 -0.45 -3.60 17.84
C GLY A 93 0.60 -2.70 18.51
N ALA A 94 0.86 -1.49 17.99
CA ALA A 94 1.63 -0.48 18.71
C ALA A 94 0.72 0.24 19.73
N GLY A 95 0.80 -0.16 21.00
CA GLY A 95 0.03 0.42 22.11
C GLY A 95 0.27 -0.29 23.43
#